data_AF-A0A3A4JYY2-F1
#
_entry.id   AF-A0A3A4JYY2-F1
#
_cell.length_a   1.000
_cell.length_b   1.000
_cell.length_c   1.000
_cell.angle_alpha   90.00
_cell.angle_beta   90.00
_cell.angle_gamma   90.00
#
_symmetry.space_group_name_H-M   'P 1'
#
loop_
_entity.id
_entity.type
_entity.pdbx_description
1 polymer ?
#
loop_
_entity_poly.entity_id
_entity_poly.type
_entity_poly.pdbx_seq_one_letter_code
_entity_poly.pdbx_strand_id
1 'polypeptide(L)'
;MTNESPDRAAAVCQPEDAEVRRTPEVRMRLLLDAPATGGSVSTLEVTMGRGADGAVPHYHTKSDELFYVAEGELQVMAGDRIVTVGAGGAVSVPRFMPHAFGAAPESSARILIALMPGVERFAYFRVLERLAAGEVTPTELIAAQEEFDNYFVEAPRWLDERNANRQ
;
A
#
# COMPACT_ATOMS: atom_id res chain seq x y z
N MET A 1 1.29 11.13 -38.79
CA MET A 1 1.17 10.44 -37.49
C MET A 1 -0.30 10.43 -37.14
N THR A 2 -0.97 9.30 -37.33
CA THR A 2 -2.39 9.15 -36.99
C THR A 2 -2.49 9.13 -35.47
N ASN A 3 -3.17 10.13 -34.93
CA ASN A 3 -3.51 10.24 -33.51
C ASN A 3 -4.71 9.32 -33.25
N GLU A 4 -4.50 8.01 -33.31
CA GLU A 4 -5.52 7.06 -32.88
C GLU A 4 -5.61 7.13 -31.36
N SER A 5 -6.77 7.53 -30.85
CA SER A 5 -7.08 7.44 -29.43
C SER A 5 -6.78 6.02 -28.97
N PRO A 6 -6.16 5.82 -27.79
CA PRO A 6 -5.94 4.48 -27.28
C PRO A 6 -7.27 3.72 -27.26
N ASP A 7 -7.27 2.49 -27.76
CA ASP A 7 -8.45 1.59 -27.86
C ASP A 7 -8.93 1.09 -26.47
N ARG A 8 -8.64 1.86 -25.42
CA ARG A 8 -8.89 1.50 -24.03
C ARG A 8 -9.75 2.56 -23.37
N ALA A 9 -10.89 2.12 -22.84
CA ALA A 9 -11.75 2.97 -22.01
C ALA A 9 -11.02 3.43 -20.73
N ALA A 10 -11.39 4.61 -20.23
CA ALA A 10 -10.92 5.09 -18.93
C ALA A 10 -11.41 4.15 -17.81
N ALA A 11 -10.49 3.76 -16.93
CA ALA A 11 -10.86 3.05 -15.71
C ALA A 11 -11.40 4.08 -14.70
N VAL A 12 -12.64 3.88 -14.26
CA VAL A 12 -13.34 4.80 -13.35
C VAL A 12 -13.86 3.99 -12.16
N CYS A 13 -13.63 4.51 -10.95
CA CYS A 13 -14.23 3.99 -9.73
C CYS A 13 -14.88 5.16 -9.00
N GLN A 14 -16.21 5.13 -8.87
CA GLN A 14 -16.90 6.10 -8.03
C GLN A 14 -16.72 5.74 -6.56
N PRO A 15 -16.78 6.71 -5.64
CA PRO A 15 -16.63 6.42 -4.21
C PRO A 15 -17.56 5.32 -3.69
N GLU A 16 -18.81 5.27 -4.16
CA GLU A 16 -19.82 4.27 -3.81
C GLU A 16 -19.50 2.86 -4.35
N ASP A 17 -18.71 2.77 -5.42
CA ASP A 17 -18.33 1.50 -6.04
C ASP A 17 -17.07 0.90 -5.41
N ALA A 18 -16.28 1.73 -4.70
CA ALA A 18 -15.01 1.31 -4.12
C ALA A 18 -15.22 0.23 -3.05
N GLU A 19 -14.55 -0.91 -3.20
CA GLU A 19 -14.51 -1.95 -2.18
C GLU A 19 -13.79 -1.39 -0.94
N VAL A 20 -14.41 -1.50 0.24
CA VAL A 20 -13.85 -0.97 1.49
C VAL A 20 -13.53 -2.10 2.45
N ARG A 21 -12.26 -2.20 2.83
CA ARG A 21 -11.76 -3.09 3.88
C ARG A 21 -11.45 -2.28 5.14
N ARG A 22 -11.72 -2.83 6.34
CA ARG A 22 -11.53 -2.09 7.60
C ARG A 22 -11.13 -2.98 8.76
N THR A 23 -10.17 -2.49 9.55
CA THR A 23 -9.89 -2.91 10.92
C THR A 23 -10.29 -1.75 11.86
N PRO A 24 -10.16 -1.88 13.19
CA PRO A 24 -10.42 -0.76 14.11
C PRO A 24 -9.56 0.48 13.83
N GLU A 25 -8.32 0.31 13.37
CA GLU A 25 -7.35 1.39 13.19
C GLU A 25 -7.10 1.79 11.73
N VAL A 26 -7.43 0.90 10.78
CA VAL A 26 -7.10 1.09 9.36
C VAL A 26 -8.33 0.89 8.49
N ARG A 27 -8.56 1.81 7.56
CA ARG A 27 -9.57 1.70 6.51
C ARG A 27 -8.90 1.80 5.15
N MET A 28 -9.14 0.83 4.27
CA MET A 28 -8.64 0.81 2.90
C MET A 28 -9.82 0.93 1.93
N ARG A 29 -9.77 1.88 0.99
CA ARG A 29 -10.66 1.90 -0.18
C ARG A 29 -9.86 1.45 -1.39
N LEU A 30 -10.28 0.34 -1.99
CA LEU A 30 -9.66 -0.20 -3.19
C LEU A 30 -10.27 0.52 -4.40
N LEU A 31 -9.45 1.32 -5.11
CA LEU A 31 -9.95 2.23 -6.15
C LEU A 31 -9.84 1.62 -7.54
N LEU A 32 -8.62 1.27 -7.99
CA LEU A 32 -8.40 0.66 -9.30
C LEU A 32 -7.34 -0.43 -9.17
N ASP A 33 -7.55 -1.56 -9.85
CA ASP A 33 -6.57 -2.65 -9.88
C ASP A 33 -6.01 -2.88 -11.28
N ALA A 34 -4.93 -3.66 -11.36
CA ALA A 34 -4.19 -3.90 -12.58
C ALA A 34 -5.07 -4.37 -13.75
N PRO A 35 -6.08 -5.25 -13.62
CA PRO A 35 -6.92 -5.61 -14.77
C PRO A 35 -7.74 -4.43 -15.34
N ALA A 36 -8.25 -3.55 -14.46
CA ALA A 36 -9.09 -2.42 -14.86
C ALA A 36 -8.28 -1.33 -15.61
N THR A 37 -7.03 -1.12 -15.20
CA THR A 37 -6.11 -0.13 -15.81
C THR A 37 -5.16 -0.74 -16.84
N GLY A 38 -5.07 -2.07 -16.82
CA GLY A 38 -4.38 -3.04 -17.67
C GLY A 38 -3.01 -2.67 -18.19
N GLY A 39 -1.97 -2.73 -17.38
CA GLY A 39 -1.90 -2.70 -15.94
C GLY A 39 -1.01 -1.51 -15.62
N SER A 40 -1.50 -0.31 -15.95
CA SER A 40 -0.70 0.92 -15.84
C SER A 40 -0.52 1.33 -14.38
N VAL A 41 -1.55 1.13 -13.56
CA VAL A 41 -1.56 1.49 -12.14
C VAL A 41 -2.52 0.62 -11.34
N SER A 42 -2.13 0.27 -10.13
CA SER A 42 -3.07 -0.17 -9.08
C SER A 42 -3.06 0.87 -7.98
N THR A 43 -4.22 1.32 -7.52
CA THR A 43 -4.32 2.40 -6.54
C THR A 43 -5.42 2.18 -5.50
N LEU A 44 -5.13 2.66 -4.30
CA LEU A 44 -5.98 2.58 -3.13
C LEU A 44 -5.78 3.79 -2.22
N GLU A 45 -6.81 4.14 -1.46
CA GLU A 45 -6.71 5.07 -0.33
C GLU A 45 -6.56 4.26 0.95
N VAL A 46 -5.59 4.63 1.79
CA VAL A 46 -5.44 4.06 3.14
C VAL A 46 -5.61 5.18 4.16
N THR A 47 -6.51 4.98 5.12
CA THR A 47 -6.70 5.86 6.28
C THR A 47 -6.28 5.11 7.53
N MET A 48 -5.39 5.70 8.32
CA MET A 48 -4.81 5.14 9.54
C MET A 48 -5.08 6.05 10.72
N GLY A 49 -5.48 5.46 11.85
CA GLY A 49 -5.61 6.14 13.14
C GLY A 49 -4.27 6.65 13.68
N ARG A 50 -4.31 7.33 14.84
CA ARG A 50 -3.11 7.92 15.46
C ARG A 50 -2.06 6.85 15.73
N GLY A 51 -0.89 6.99 15.13
CA GLY A 51 0.22 6.05 15.31
C GLY A 51 -0.05 4.63 14.78
N ALA A 52 -1.15 4.39 14.09
CA ALA A 52 -1.52 3.07 13.58
C ALA A 52 -0.51 2.57 12.53
N ASP A 53 -0.30 1.25 12.51
CA ASP A 53 0.56 0.63 11.51
C ASP A 53 -0.15 0.46 10.16
N GLY A 54 0.62 0.63 9.09
CA GLY A 54 0.21 0.30 7.73
C GLY A 54 0.81 -1.03 7.29
N ALA A 55 1.54 -1.05 6.18
CA ALA A 55 2.20 -2.25 5.71
C ALA A 55 3.47 -2.57 6.52
N VAL A 56 3.63 -3.86 6.84
CA VAL A 56 4.89 -4.41 7.37
C VAL A 56 6.00 -4.38 6.31
N PRO A 57 7.29 -4.51 6.70
CA PRO A 57 8.40 -4.49 5.75
C PRO A 57 8.27 -5.47 4.59
N HIS A 58 8.33 -4.93 3.37
CA HIS A 58 8.26 -5.69 2.13
C HIS A 58 8.95 -4.95 0.98
N TYR A 59 9.05 -5.59 -0.19
CA TYR A 59 9.40 -4.94 -1.45
C TYR A 59 8.57 -5.49 -2.60
N HIS A 60 8.57 -4.73 -3.70
CA HIS A 60 7.97 -5.09 -4.98
C HIS A 60 9.08 -5.34 -6.01
N THR A 61 8.90 -6.27 -6.95
CA THR A 61 9.85 -6.55 -8.03
C THR A 61 9.42 -5.95 -9.36
N LYS A 62 8.11 -5.71 -9.54
CA LYS A 62 7.53 -5.19 -10.78
C LYS A 62 7.28 -3.68 -10.68
N SER A 63 6.83 -3.21 -9.52
CA SER A 63 6.25 -1.86 -9.37
C SER A 63 7.11 -0.94 -8.52
N ASP A 64 7.22 0.32 -8.92
CA ASP A 64 7.51 1.40 -7.97
C ASP A 64 6.21 1.71 -7.21
N GLU A 65 6.33 2.11 -5.95
CA GLU A 65 5.18 2.48 -5.11
C GLU A 65 5.25 3.96 -4.71
N LEU A 66 4.22 4.72 -5.09
CA LEU A 66 4.06 6.12 -4.75
C LEU A 66 3.06 6.27 -3.59
N PHE A 67 3.46 7.04 -2.60
CA PHE A 67 2.63 7.51 -1.51
C PHE A 67 2.39 9.02 -1.66
N TYR A 68 1.14 9.45 -1.69
CA TYR A 68 0.76 10.85 -1.52
C TYR A 68 -0.01 11.02 -0.21
N VAL A 69 0.42 11.95 0.63
CA VAL A 69 -0.23 12.20 1.93
C VAL A 69 -1.31 13.25 1.75
N ALA A 70 -2.57 12.82 1.79
CA ALA A 70 -3.71 13.71 1.68
C ALA A 70 -3.99 14.45 2.99
N GLU A 71 -3.87 13.76 4.13
CA GLU A 71 -4.05 14.35 5.47
C GLU A 71 -3.12 13.70 6.49
N GLY A 72 -2.76 14.46 7.54
CA GLY A 72 -1.93 13.98 8.63
C GLY A 72 -0.46 13.80 8.25
N GLU A 73 0.19 12.81 8.87
CA GLU A 73 1.62 12.53 8.70
C GLU A 73 1.88 11.04 8.55
N LEU A 74 2.55 10.67 7.46
CA LEU A 74 2.96 9.30 7.15
C LEU A 74 4.43 9.11 7.55
N GLN A 75 4.73 8.07 8.32
CA GLN A 75 6.09 7.61 8.53
C GLN A 75 6.36 6.44 7.57
N VAL A 76 7.47 6.51 6.84
CA VAL A 76 7.86 5.51 5.83
C VAL A 76 9.30 5.07 6.10
N MET A 77 9.51 3.76 6.20
CA MET A 77 10.83 3.18 5.99
C MET A 77 11.08 3.10 4.48
N ALA A 78 12.15 3.72 3.99
CA ALA A 78 12.57 3.66 2.60
C ALA A 78 14.05 3.26 2.56
N GLY A 79 14.31 1.96 2.38
CA GLY A 79 15.64 1.38 2.49
C GLY A 79 16.24 1.55 3.88
N ASP A 80 17.32 2.32 4.00
CA ASP A 80 18.04 2.56 5.25
C ASP A 80 17.54 3.77 6.05
N ARG A 81 16.53 4.49 5.52
CA ARG A 81 15.99 5.71 6.12
C ARG A 81 14.58 5.49 6.63
N ILE A 82 14.24 6.20 7.69
CA ILE A 82 12.86 6.40 8.13
C ILE A 82 12.59 7.89 7.96
N VAL A 83 11.54 8.22 7.21
CA VAL A 83 11.15 9.60 6.90
C VAL A 83 9.71 9.82 7.33
N THR A 84 9.41 11.03 7.79
CA THR A 84 8.04 11.47 8.05
C THR A 84 7.64 12.49 7.00
N VAL A 85 6.48 12.30 6.39
CA VAL A 85 5.95 13.15 5.32
C VAL A 85 4.56 13.62 5.70
N GLY A 86 4.38 14.93 5.78
CA GLY A 86 3.10 15.56 6.08
C GLY A 86 2.20 15.73 4.86
N ALA A 87 0.96 16.16 5.11
CA ALA A 87 -0.04 16.44 4.09
C ALA A 87 0.47 17.34 2.95
N GLY A 88 0.11 16.98 1.71
CA GLY A 88 0.61 17.60 0.48
C GLY A 88 1.97 17.09 0.01
N GLY A 89 2.67 16.31 0.84
CA GLY A 89 3.93 15.65 0.49
C GLY A 89 3.74 14.30 -0.20
N ALA A 90 4.82 13.80 -0.79
CA ALA A 90 4.84 12.49 -1.43
C ALA A 90 6.20 11.79 -1.27
N VAL A 91 6.19 10.46 -1.35
CA VAL A 91 7.36 9.58 -1.40
C VAL A 91 7.16 8.57 -2.51
N SER A 92 8.15 8.40 -3.38
CA SER A 92 8.19 7.29 -4.33
C SER A 92 9.27 6.31 -3.90
N VAL A 93 8.90 5.05 -3.72
CA VAL A 93 9.81 3.95 -3.40
C VAL A 93 10.03 3.13 -4.66
N PRO A 94 11.27 3.00 -5.16
CA PRO A 94 11.53 2.19 -6.34
C PRO A 94 11.41 0.69 -6.01
N ARG A 95 11.04 -0.12 -7.01
CA ARG A 95 11.09 -1.58 -6.90
C ARG A 95 12.45 -2.07 -6.39
N PHE A 96 12.40 -3.23 -5.73
CA PHE A 96 13.49 -3.89 -4.99
C PHE A 96 13.96 -3.16 -3.73
N MET A 97 13.49 -1.94 -3.44
CA MET A 97 13.79 -1.27 -2.18
C MET A 97 12.84 -1.76 -1.08
N PRO A 98 13.35 -2.33 0.02
CA PRO A 98 12.53 -2.59 1.20
C PRO A 98 11.88 -1.33 1.74
N HIS A 99 10.59 -1.43 2.03
CA HIS A 99 9.82 -0.35 2.63
C HIS A 99 8.70 -0.87 3.52
N ALA A 100 8.24 0.02 4.39
CA ALA A 100 7.14 -0.18 5.31
C ALA A 100 6.55 1.20 5.62
N PHE A 101 5.31 1.25 6.11
CA PHE A 101 4.71 2.53 6.48
C PHE A 101 3.70 2.41 7.62
N GLY A 102 3.43 3.54 8.26
CA GLY A 102 2.38 3.70 9.26
C GLY A 102 2.12 5.19 9.48
N ALA A 103 1.04 5.53 10.16
CA ALA A 103 0.85 6.90 10.60
C ALA A 103 1.96 7.28 11.59
N ALA A 104 2.44 8.53 11.55
CA ALA A 104 3.43 9.02 12.51
C ALA A 104 2.91 8.86 13.95
N PRO A 105 3.77 8.65 14.96
CA PRO A 105 3.36 8.28 16.32
C PRO A 105 2.20 9.11 16.92
N GLU A 106 2.24 10.41 16.69
CA GLU A 106 1.32 11.38 17.27
C GLU A 106 0.25 11.89 16.28
N SER A 107 0.17 11.29 15.08
CA SER A 107 -0.73 11.74 14.00
C SER A 107 -1.51 10.57 13.42
N SER A 108 -2.72 10.85 12.92
CA SER A 108 -3.37 10.01 11.91
C SER A 108 -2.73 10.23 10.53
N ALA A 109 -3.09 9.41 9.54
CA ALA A 109 -2.72 9.65 8.15
C ALA A 109 -3.79 9.19 7.19
N ARG A 110 -4.03 9.96 6.12
CA ARG A 110 -4.82 9.54 4.96
C ARG A 110 -3.96 9.68 3.72
N ILE A 111 -3.75 8.57 3.02
CA ILE A 111 -2.77 8.49 1.93
C ILE A 111 -3.40 7.86 0.70
N LEU A 112 -2.95 8.29 -0.48
CA LEU A 112 -3.14 7.58 -1.72
C LEU A 112 -1.88 6.76 -2.01
N ILE A 113 -2.06 5.49 -2.31
CA ILE A 113 -1.01 4.60 -2.79
C ILE A 113 -1.23 4.34 -4.28
N ALA A 114 -0.16 4.37 -5.07
CA ALA A 114 -0.17 3.96 -6.47
C ALA A 114 1.05 3.08 -6.78
N LEU A 115 0.80 1.86 -7.25
CA LEU A 115 1.82 0.95 -7.75
C LEU A 115 1.87 1.05 -9.27
N MET A 116 3.05 1.35 -9.82
CA MET A 116 3.27 1.62 -11.23
C MET A 116 4.52 0.89 -11.74
N PRO A 117 4.40 -0.05 -12.71
CA PRO A 117 3.16 -0.59 -13.29
C PRO A 117 2.21 -1.21 -12.25
N GLY A 118 0.94 -1.37 -12.58
CA GLY A 118 -0.05 -1.97 -11.69
C GLY A 118 0.19 -3.46 -11.44
N VAL A 119 -0.10 -3.90 -10.21
CA VAL A 119 -0.08 -5.31 -9.76
C VAL A 119 -1.34 -5.63 -8.97
N GLU A 120 -1.69 -6.91 -8.85
CA GLU A 120 -2.97 -7.32 -8.26
C GLU A 120 -3.08 -6.99 -6.77
N ARG A 121 -3.82 -5.93 -6.42
CA ARG A 121 -3.99 -5.48 -5.02
C ARG A 121 -5.26 -6.00 -4.38
N PHE A 122 -6.35 -6.14 -5.11
CA PHE A 122 -7.64 -6.42 -4.51
C PHE A 122 -7.68 -7.86 -3.97
N ALA A 123 -7.23 -8.83 -4.77
CA ALA A 123 -7.07 -10.20 -4.30
C ALA A 123 -6.07 -10.31 -3.14
N TYR A 124 -4.93 -9.60 -3.21
CA TYR A 124 -3.94 -9.56 -2.13
C TYR A 124 -4.55 -9.12 -0.78
N PHE A 125 -5.26 -7.99 -0.75
CA PHE A 125 -5.88 -7.51 0.50
C PHE A 125 -6.97 -8.46 1.01
N ARG A 126 -7.72 -9.12 0.13
CA ARG A 126 -8.67 -10.18 0.52
C ARG A 126 -7.97 -11.38 1.15
N VAL A 127 -6.78 -11.76 0.67
CA VAL A 127 -5.98 -12.82 1.28
C VAL A 127 -5.48 -12.39 2.67
N LEU A 128 -5.09 -11.12 2.86
CA LEU A 128 -4.69 -10.62 4.18
C LEU A 128 -5.83 -10.68 5.21
N GLU A 129 -7.08 -10.40 4.82
CA GLU A 129 -8.23 -10.57 5.72
C GLU A 129 -8.45 -12.03 6.10
N ARG A 130 -8.33 -12.95 5.14
CA ARG A 130 -8.42 -14.39 5.38
C ARG A 130 -7.30 -14.90 6.28
N LEU A 131 -6.08 -14.36 6.13
CA LEU A 131 -4.97 -14.62 7.03
C LEU A 131 -5.30 -14.15 8.46
N ALA A 132 -5.86 -12.94 8.62
CA ALA A 132 -6.28 -12.42 9.93
C ALA A 132 -7.41 -13.26 10.57
N ALA A 133 -8.27 -13.86 9.75
CA ALA A 133 -9.31 -14.79 10.19
C ALA A 133 -8.81 -16.22 10.46
N GLY A 134 -7.54 -16.53 10.17
CA GLY A 134 -6.96 -17.87 10.31
C GLY A 134 -7.38 -18.86 9.22
N GLU A 135 -7.96 -18.38 8.12
CA GLU A 135 -8.38 -19.19 6.97
C GLU A 135 -7.26 -19.45 5.96
N VAL A 136 -6.19 -18.67 6.05
CA VAL A 136 -4.97 -18.77 5.25
C VAL A 136 -3.79 -18.74 6.20
N THR A 137 -2.75 -19.53 5.92
CA THR A 137 -1.51 -19.55 6.70
C THR A 137 -0.49 -18.52 6.17
N PRO A 138 0.45 -18.05 6.99
CA PRO A 138 1.56 -17.21 6.52
C PRO A 138 2.35 -17.86 5.37
N THR A 139 2.52 -19.18 5.39
CA THR A 139 3.21 -19.94 4.33
C THR A 139 2.47 -19.86 3.00
N GLU A 140 1.13 -19.94 3.00
CA GLU A 140 0.33 -19.80 1.79
C GLU A 140 0.40 -18.38 1.22
N LEU A 141 0.41 -17.35 2.08
CA LEU A 141 0.62 -15.96 1.64
C LEU A 141 2.02 -15.77 1.01
N ILE A 142 3.06 -16.33 1.63
CA ILE A 142 4.43 -16.28 1.09
C ILE A 142 4.52 -17.01 -0.25
N ALA A 143 3.85 -18.16 -0.40
CA ALA A 143 3.80 -18.87 -1.68
C ALA A 143 3.15 -18.05 -2.81
N ALA A 144 2.25 -17.11 -2.46
CA ALA A 144 1.61 -16.19 -3.41
C ALA A 144 2.37 -14.88 -3.65
N GLN A 145 3.60 -14.72 -3.11
CA GLN A 145 4.36 -13.46 -3.22
C GLN A 145 4.64 -13.03 -4.67
N GLU A 146 4.85 -13.97 -5.60
CA GLU A 146 5.12 -13.65 -7.00
C GLU A 146 3.86 -13.17 -7.75
N GLU A 147 2.71 -13.77 -7.41
CA GLU A 147 1.40 -13.40 -7.95
C GLU A 147 1.07 -11.95 -7.54
N PHE A 148 1.24 -11.66 -6.25
CA PHE A 148 0.98 -10.34 -5.68
C PHE A 148 2.19 -9.41 -5.71
N ASP A 149 3.31 -9.77 -6.33
CA ASP A 149 4.51 -8.93 -6.33
C ASP A 149 4.87 -8.34 -4.95
N ASN A 150 4.70 -9.09 -3.86
CA ASN A 150 4.83 -8.57 -2.49
C ASN A 150 5.69 -9.52 -1.65
N TYR A 151 6.95 -9.14 -1.47
CA TYR A 151 7.97 -9.98 -0.85
C TYR A 151 8.29 -9.44 0.53
N PHE A 152 7.91 -10.17 1.58
CA PHE A 152 8.15 -9.77 2.96
C PHE A 152 9.64 -9.88 3.31
N VAL A 153 10.11 -8.95 4.15
CA VAL A 153 11.47 -8.95 4.67
C VAL A 153 11.48 -8.64 6.16
N GLU A 154 12.57 -8.99 6.84
CA GLU A 154 12.80 -8.52 8.19
C GLU A 154 13.40 -7.12 8.16
N ALA A 155 12.89 -6.22 9.00
CA ALA A 155 13.50 -4.92 9.25
C ALA A 155 13.41 -4.57 10.74
N PRO A 156 14.32 -5.12 11.58
CA PRO A 156 14.27 -4.92 13.03
C PRO A 156 14.27 -3.44 13.42
N ARG A 157 15.06 -2.60 12.73
CA ARG A 157 15.11 -1.16 12.97
C ARG A 157 13.76 -0.46 12.80
N TRP A 158 12.94 -0.90 11.83
CA TRP A 158 11.58 -0.37 11.68
C TRP A 158 10.70 -0.81 12.84
N LEU A 159 10.74 -2.09 13.21
CA LEU A 159 9.97 -2.60 14.33
C LEU A 159 10.34 -1.91 15.65
N ASP A 160 11.63 -1.69 15.89
CA ASP A 160 12.14 -0.96 17.05
C ASP A 160 11.64 0.48 17.07
N GLU A 161 11.73 1.20 15.94
CA GLU A 161 11.21 2.57 15.79
C GLU A 161 9.71 2.62 16.09
N ARG A 162 8.93 1.70 15.52
CA ARG A 162 7.47 1.66 15.72
C ARG A 162 7.11 1.34 17.16
N ASN A 163 7.79 0.38 17.78
CA ASN A 163 7.53 -0.05 19.15
C ASN A 163 7.97 0.98 20.21
N ALA A 164 9.09 1.69 19.99
CA ALA A 164 9.55 2.75 20.88
C ALA A 164 8.55 3.90 21.02
N ASN A 165 7.68 4.06 20.02
CA ASN A 165 6.71 5.13 19.92
C ASN A 165 5.25 4.67 20.17
N ARG A 166 5.02 3.39 20.52
CA ARG A 166 3.71 2.94 20.99
C ARG A 166 3.52 3.42 22.43
N GLN A 167 2.55 4.30 22.67
CA GLN A 167 2.06 4.62 24.01
C GLN A 167 0.96 3.65 24.44
#